data_AF-A0A917LRU2-F1
#
_entry.id   AF-A0A917LRU2-F1
#
_cell.length_a   1.000
_cell.length_b   1.000
_cell.length_c   1.000
_cell.angle_alpha   90.00
_cell.angle_beta   90.00
_cell.angle_gamma   90.00
#
_symmetry.space_group_name_H-M   'P 1'
#
loop_
_entity.id
_entity.type
_entity.pdbx_description
1 polymer ?
#
loop_
_entity_poly.entity_id
_entity_poly.type
_entity_poly.pdbx_seq_one_letter_code
_entity_poly.pdbx_strand_id
1 'polypeptide(L)' 'MCMIEEKLNEFVRYYNYERYHESLENVTPAEVYYGKAQRKLKQRK' A
#
# COMPACT_ATOMS: atom_id res chain seq x y z
N MET A 1 9.04 16.21 21.95
CA MET A 1 10.06 15.20 21.57
C MET A 1 9.34 13.90 21.20
N CYS A 2 8.78 13.80 19.98
CA CYS A 2 8.22 12.55 19.41
C CYS A 2 8.06 12.60 17.86
N MET A 3 8.61 13.62 17.19
CA MET A 3 8.40 13.87 15.76
C MET A 3 8.80 12.69 14.84
N ILE A 4 9.75 11.85 15.27
CA ILE A 4 10.25 10.73 14.47
C ILE A 4 9.23 9.60 14.40
N GLU A 5 8.60 9.25 15.52
CA GLU A 5 7.60 8.18 15.56
C GLU A 5 6.35 8.57 14.77
N GLU A 6 5.94 9.84 14.86
CA GLU A 6 4.83 10.38 14.08
C GLU A 6 5.13 10.34 12.58
N LYS A 7 6.32 10.76 12.17
CA LYS A 7 6.74 10.73 10.76
C LYS A 7 6.90 9.32 10.22
N LEU A 8 7.38 8.40 11.05
CA LEU A 8 7.48 6.99 10.68
C LEU A 8 6.09 6.38 10.50
N ASN A 9 5.15 6.65 11.41
CA ASN A 9 3.77 6.17 11.29
C ASN A 9 3.07 6.74 10.04
N GLU A 10 3.29 8.02 9.75
CA GLU A 10 2.81 8.65 8.52
C GLU A 10 3.39 7.95 7.27
N PHE A 11 4.69 7.69 7.27
CA PHE A 11 5.36 6.98 6.18
C PHE A 11 4.82 5.55 6.01
N VAL A 12 4.67 4.80 7.09
CA VAL A 12 4.14 3.43 7.07
C VAL A 12 2.72 3.40 6.50
N ARG A 13 1.86 4.34 6.91
CA ARG A 13 0.51 4.45 6.37
C ARG A 13 0.54 4.74 4.86
N TYR A 14 1.30 5.75 4.47
CA TYR A 14 1.44 6.14 3.06
C TYR A 14 1.94 4.97 2.20
N TYR A 15 3.02 4.31 2.62
CA TYR A 15 3.63 3.23 1.84
C TYR A 15 2.69 2.02 1.66
N ASN A 16 1.97 1.65 2.72
CA ASN A 16 1.14 0.45 2.73
C ASN A 16 -0.23 0.64 2.09
N TYR A 17 -0.81 1.84 2.19
CA TYR A 17 -2.22 2.06 1.81
C TYR A 17 -2.43 3.05 0.68
N GLU A 18 -1.50 3.97 0.45
CA GLU A 18 -1.70 5.09 -0.49
C GLU A 18 -0.78 4.97 -1.71
N ARG A 19 0.43 4.44 -1.54
CA ARG A 19 1.40 4.27 -2.62
C ARG A 19 1.10 3.03 -3.46
N TYR A 20 0.87 3.25 -4.75
CA TYR A 20 0.84 2.19 -5.75
C TYR A 20 2.25 1.77 -6.14
N HIS A 21 2.46 0.47 -6.30
CA HIS A 21 3.77 -0.08 -6.68
C HIS A 21 3.67 -0.73 -8.05
N GLU A 22 4.50 -0.28 -8.99
CA GLU A 22 4.54 -0.82 -10.36
C GLU A 22 4.92 -2.30 -10.36
N SER A 23 5.83 -2.72 -9.47
CA SER A 23 6.22 -4.11 -9.27
C SER A 23 5.09 -5.02 -8.78
N LEU A 24 4.01 -4.44 -8.26
CA LEU A 24 2.79 -5.14 -7.85
C LEU A 24 1.63 -4.92 -8.84
N GLU A 25 1.93 -4.58 -10.09
CA GLU A 25 0.93 -4.24 -11.10
C GLU A 25 0.03 -3.05 -10.68
N ASN A 26 0.62 -2.03 -10.06
CA ASN A 26 -0.09 -0.83 -9.60
C ASN A 26 -1.24 -1.13 -8.62
N VAL A 27 -0.94 -1.94 -7.60
CA VAL A 27 -1.77 -2.11 -6.39
C VAL A 27 -0.95 -1.72 -5.16
N THR A 28 -1.63 -1.51 -4.03
CA THR A 28 -0.94 -1.15 -2.78
C THR A 28 -0.50 -2.41 -2.01
N PRO A 29 0.53 -2.32 -1.14
CA PRO A 29 0.98 -3.48 -0.37
C PRO A 29 -0.11 -4.04 0.54
N ALA A 30 -0.96 -3.19 1.11
CA ALA A 30 -2.12 -3.64 1.88
C ALA A 30 -3.11 -4.45 1.04
N GLU A 31 -3.36 -4.05 -0.22
CA GLU A 31 -4.23 -4.82 -1.12
C GLU A 31 -3.67 -6.22 -1.40
N VAL A 32 -2.35 -6.37 -1.48
CA VAL A 32 -1.68 -7.69 -1.59
C VAL A 32 -1.82 -8.48 -0.30
N TYR A 33 -1.48 -7.87 0.84
CA TYR A 33 -1.53 -8.53 2.15
C TYR A 33 -2.93 -9.06 2.49
N TYR A 34 -3.96 -8.26 2.24
CA TYR A 34 -5.36 -8.66 2.45
C TYR A 34 -5.94 -9.54 1.33
N GLY A 35 -5.13 -9.95 0.34
CA GLY A 35 -5.56 -10.81 -0.77
C GLY A 35 -6.55 -10.15 -1.75
N LYS A 36 -6.74 -8.82 -1.66
CA LYS A 36 -7.68 -8.06 -2.50
C LYS A 36 -7.11 -7.71 -3.87
N ALA A 37 -5.78 -7.71 -4.00
CA ALA A 37 -5.07 -7.40 -5.23
C ALA A 37 -5.56 -8.24 -6.42
N GLN A 38 -5.70 -9.55 -6.24
CA GLN A 38 -6.11 -10.48 -7.32
C GLN A 38 -7.47 -10.12 -7.91
N ARG A 39 -8.44 -9.74 -7.07
CA ARG A 39 -9.77 -9.32 -7.54
C ARG A 39 -9.70 -8.01 -8.35
N LYS A 40 -8.89 -7.05 -7.90
CA LYS A 40 -8.71 -5.74 -8.55
C LYS A 40 -7.97 -5.89 -9.89
N LEU A 41 -6.94 -6.74 -9.93
CA LEU A 41 -6.22 -7.05 -11.17
C LEU A 41 -7.12 -7.78 -12.18
N LYS A 42 -7.97 -8.70 -11.72
CA LYS A 42 -8.94 -9.39 -12.59
C LYS A 42 -9.97 -8.43 -13.21
N GLN A 43 -10.32 -7.33 -12.55
CA GLN A 43 -11.23 -6.31 -13.10
C GLN A 43 -10.58 -5.39 -14.15
N ARG A 44 -9.25 -5.35 -14.21
CA ARG A 44 -8.49 -4.53 -15.16
C ARG A 44 -8.22 -5.23 -16.50
N LYS A 45 -8.44 -6.54 -16.55
CA LYS A 45 -8.40 -7.37 -17.76
C LYS A 45 -9.80 -7.44 -18.36
#